data_AF-A0A7X4D124-F1
#
_entry.id   AF-A0A7X4D124-F1
#
_cell.length_a   1.000
_cell.length_b   1.000
_cell.length_c   1.000
_cell.angle_alpha   90.00
_cell.angle_beta   90.00
_cell.angle_gamma   90.00
#
_symmetry.space_group_name_H-M   'P 1'
#
loop_
_entity.id
_entity.type
_entity.pdbx_description
1 polymer ?
#
loop_
_entity_poly.entity_id
_entity_poly.type
_entity_poly.pdbx_seq_one_letter_code
_entity_poly.pdbx_strand_id
1 'polypeptide(L)'
;MQGLFWRALLNMADLTFKDVKGVPAPNGVRGVDDYMGGKVDAGMFSITSGKMRQAYASRGFKYVSLPDDPASVKKMQAIAPGSVVEKIGPSPAYAGVTGPTNIMAAPFIITANAKVSDDIVYKLVKAMAANKKMMVAAFKGMAGFNPKKMYVDIGVPYHPGAMKYYRETGQAK
;
A
#
# COMPACT_ATOMS: atom_id res chain seq x y z
N MET A 1 14.81 -10.09 -7.95
CA MET A 1 13.44 -10.36 -7.44
C MET A 1 12.56 -9.20 -7.89
N GLN A 2 11.59 -9.44 -8.78
CA GLN A 2 10.71 -8.38 -9.30
C GLN A 2 9.67 -7.98 -8.24
N GLY A 3 9.35 -6.69 -8.15
CA GLY A 3 8.51 -6.14 -7.06
C GLY A 3 7.09 -6.74 -7.05
N LEU A 4 6.62 -7.14 -5.87
CA LEU A 4 5.31 -7.76 -5.62
C LEU A 4 4.16 -7.01 -6.30
N PHE A 5 4.08 -5.71 -6.07
CA PHE A 5 2.98 -4.87 -6.55
C PHE A 5 2.97 -4.66 -8.06
N TRP A 6 4.14 -4.56 -8.70
CA TRP A 6 4.20 -4.52 -10.16
C TRP A 6 3.67 -5.80 -10.79
N ARG A 7 4.02 -6.97 -10.23
CA ARG A 7 3.47 -8.25 -10.68
C ARG A 7 1.95 -8.28 -10.53
N ALA A 8 1.44 -7.81 -9.40
CA ALA A 8 0.01 -7.77 -9.14
C ALA A 8 -0.74 -6.85 -10.13
N LEU A 9 -0.23 -5.64 -10.38
CA LEU A 9 -0.83 -4.66 -11.29
C LEU A 9 -0.80 -5.14 -12.75
N LEU A 10 0.34 -5.65 -13.23
CA LEU A 10 0.44 -6.18 -14.59
C LEU A 10 -0.52 -7.36 -14.80
N ASN A 11 -0.62 -8.25 -13.81
CA ASN A 11 -1.49 -9.42 -13.87
C ASN A 11 -2.98 -9.07 -13.96
N MET A 12 -3.41 -7.89 -13.51
CA MET A 12 -4.81 -7.43 -13.70
C MET A 12 -5.17 -7.33 -15.19
N ALA A 13 -4.19 -7.01 -16.04
CA ALA A 13 -4.34 -6.86 -17.49
C ALA A 13 -3.76 -8.05 -18.28
N ASP A 14 -3.55 -9.20 -17.63
CA ASP A 14 -2.89 -10.39 -18.22
C ASP A 14 -1.48 -10.13 -18.75
N LEU A 15 -0.81 -9.09 -18.22
CA LEU A 15 0.57 -8.75 -18.52
C LEU A 15 1.52 -9.33 -17.48
N THR A 16 2.76 -9.47 -17.88
CA THR A 16 3.89 -9.89 -17.06
C THR A 16 5.08 -8.97 -17.28
N PHE A 17 6.16 -9.18 -16.53
CA PHE A 17 7.42 -8.47 -16.78
C PHE A 17 8.08 -8.81 -18.12
N LYS A 18 7.58 -9.79 -18.88
CA LYS A 18 8.02 -10.05 -20.26
C LYS A 18 7.46 -9.01 -21.24
N ASP A 19 6.36 -8.36 -20.88
CA ASP A 19 5.64 -7.40 -21.71
C ASP A 19 6.13 -5.95 -21.49
N VAL A 20 7.12 -5.75 -20.61
CA VAL A 20 7.69 -4.45 -20.29
C VAL A 20 9.21 -4.50 -20.22
N LYS A 21 9.87 -3.39 -20.57
CA LYS A 21 11.31 -3.23 -20.35
C LYS A 21 11.57 -2.72 -18.93
N GLY A 22 11.72 -3.66 -17.99
CA GLY A 22 11.96 -3.32 -16.58
C GLY A 22 13.31 -2.65 -16.35
N VAL A 23 13.30 -1.52 -15.64
CA VAL A 23 14.51 -0.90 -15.08
C VAL A 23 14.54 -1.16 -13.58
N PRO A 24 15.52 -1.93 -13.05
CA PRO A 24 15.60 -2.23 -11.63
C PRO A 24 15.84 -0.96 -10.81
N ALA A 25 14.96 -0.70 -9.84
CA ALA A 25 15.16 0.32 -8.82
C ALA A 25 15.22 -0.35 -7.43
N PRO A 26 16.16 0.03 -6.55
CA PRO A 26 16.29 -0.55 -5.21
C PRO A 26 15.11 -0.20 -4.28
N ASN A 27 14.37 0.86 -4.58
CA ASN A 27 13.18 1.29 -3.85
C ASN A 27 12.34 2.26 -4.69
N GLY A 28 11.14 2.57 -4.22
CA GLY A 28 10.21 3.45 -4.94
C GLY A 28 10.69 4.89 -5.10
N VAL A 29 11.42 5.46 -4.13
CA VAL A 29 11.97 6.83 -4.26
C VAL A 29 12.93 6.90 -5.43
N ARG A 30 13.83 5.91 -5.55
CA ARG A 30 14.76 5.83 -6.67
C ARG A 30 14.04 5.61 -8.00
N GLY A 31 12.97 4.82 -8.02
CA GLY A 31 12.13 4.68 -9.23
C GLY A 31 11.52 6.01 -9.69
N VAL A 32 11.10 6.87 -8.76
CA VAL A 32 10.63 8.22 -9.10
C VAL A 32 11.77 9.12 -9.58
N ASP A 33 12.98 9.00 -9.03
CA ASP A 33 14.16 9.70 -9.54
C ASP A 33 14.51 9.29 -10.97
N ASP A 34 14.44 7.99 -11.27
CA ASP A 34 14.68 7.49 -12.63
C ASP A 34 13.60 8.00 -13.61
N TYR A 35 12.36 8.18 -13.17
CA TYR A 35 11.30 8.84 -13.96
C TYR A 35 11.61 10.31 -14.25
N MET A 36 11.94 11.09 -13.22
CA MET A 36 12.32 12.50 -13.38
C MET A 36 13.54 12.64 -14.30
N GLY A 37 14.51 11.73 -14.18
CA GLY A 37 15.69 11.65 -15.04
C GLY A 37 15.43 11.14 -16.46
N GLY A 38 14.19 10.77 -16.82
CA GLY A 38 13.83 10.30 -18.15
C GLY A 38 14.33 8.90 -18.51
N LYS A 39 14.67 8.08 -17.50
CA LYS A 39 15.16 6.71 -17.71
C LYS A 39 14.03 5.69 -17.81
N VAL A 40 12.84 6.04 -17.31
CA VAL A 40 11.64 5.22 -17.37
C VAL A 40 10.43 6.07 -17.74
N ASP A 41 9.48 5.46 -18.44
CA ASP A 41 8.22 6.11 -18.85
C ASP A 41 7.09 5.92 -17.82
N ALA A 42 7.20 4.89 -16.98
CA ALA A 42 6.22 4.53 -15.98
C ALA A 42 6.89 4.23 -14.63
N GLY A 43 6.20 4.58 -13.56
CA GLY A 43 6.62 4.36 -12.19
C GLY A 43 5.43 4.09 -11.29
N MET A 44 5.70 3.54 -10.12
CA MET A 44 4.68 3.32 -9.09
C MET A 44 5.28 3.73 -7.75
N PHE A 45 4.61 4.63 -7.05
CA PHE A 45 4.97 5.02 -5.69
C PHE A 45 3.78 5.58 -4.92
N SER A 46 3.96 5.79 -3.61
CA SER A 46 2.90 6.28 -2.72
C SER A 46 2.37 7.64 -3.17
N ILE A 47 1.07 7.68 -3.48
CA ILE A 47 0.38 8.85 -4.03
C ILE A 47 0.47 10.11 -3.16
N THR A 48 0.55 9.96 -1.84
CA THR A 48 0.67 11.06 -0.88
C THR A 48 2.11 11.58 -0.71
N SER A 49 3.09 10.93 -1.33
CA SER A 49 4.50 11.24 -1.14
C SER A 49 4.88 12.61 -1.71
N GLY A 50 5.72 13.35 -0.97
CA GLY A 50 6.35 14.57 -1.48
C GLY A 50 7.15 14.34 -2.76
N LYS A 51 7.68 13.13 -2.94
CA LYS A 51 8.42 12.74 -4.16
C LYS A 51 7.53 12.75 -5.40
N MET A 52 6.26 12.33 -5.26
CA MET A 52 5.30 12.38 -6.37
C MET A 52 4.96 13.83 -6.75
N ARG A 53 4.88 14.74 -5.78
CA ARG A 53 4.72 16.18 -6.07
C ARG A 53 5.92 16.74 -6.84
N GLN A 54 7.15 16.37 -6.45
CA GLN A 54 8.36 16.78 -7.17
C GLN A 54 8.37 16.25 -8.61
N ALA A 55 8.04 14.98 -8.82
CA ALA A 55 8.00 14.39 -10.15
C ALA A 55 6.94 15.04 -11.06
N TYR A 56 5.77 15.33 -10.50
CA TYR A 56 4.71 16.01 -11.25
C TYR A 56 5.13 17.43 -11.66
N ALA A 57 5.77 18.18 -10.75
CA ALA A 57 6.29 19.51 -11.06
C ALA A 57 7.45 19.48 -12.08
N SER A 58 8.23 18.39 -12.10
CA SER A 58 9.38 18.22 -12.99
C SER A 58 8.99 17.89 -14.43
N ARG A 59 8.12 16.89 -14.64
CA ARG A 59 7.77 16.39 -16.00
C ARG A 59 6.29 16.12 -16.23
N GLY A 60 5.44 16.39 -15.23
CA GLY A 60 4.04 15.95 -15.22
C GLY A 60 3.92 14.43 -15.17
N PHE A 61 2.73 13.93 -14.85
CA PHE A 61 2.31 12.55 -15.10
C PHE A 61 0.80 12.45 -14.90
N LYS A 62 0.21 11.33 -15.32
CA LYS A 62 -1.15 10.94 -14.98
C LYS A 62 -1.15 9.54 -14.42
N TYR A 63 -2.10 9.23 -13.57
CA TYR A 63 -2.33 7.85 -13.14
C TYR A 63 -3.08 7.08 -14.24
N VAL A 64 -2.67 5.82 -14.44
CA VAL A 64 -3.46 4.86 -15.22
C VAL A 64 -4.51 4.27 -14.28
N SER A 65 -5.78 4.55 -14.54
CA SER A 65 -6.88 4.03 -13.73
C SER A 65 -6.96 2.52 -13.88
N LEU A 66 -6.94 1.80 -12.76
CA LEU A 66 -7.02 0.35 -12.74
C LEU A 66 -8.44 -0.16 -13.05
N PRO A 67 -8.58 -1.35 -13.64
CA PRO A 67 -9.86 -2.04 -13.71
C PRO A 67 -10.34 -2.40 -12.30
N ASP A 68 -11.62 -2.21 -12.04
CA ASP A 68 -12.30 -2.49 -10.75
C ASP A 68 -13.36 -3.60 -10.90
N ASP A 69 -13.25 -4.41 -11.96
CA ASP A 69 -14.10 -5.59 -12.12
C ASP A 69 -13.59 -6.74 -11.22
N PRO A 70 -14.49 -7.62 -10.73
CA PRO A 70 -14.11 -8.70 -9.83
C PRO A 70 -13.03 -9.66 -10.39
N ALA A 71 -12.97 -9.86 -11.71
CA ALA A 71 -12.00 -10.78 -12.30
C ALA A 71 -10.58 -10.18 -12.23
N SER A 72 -10.42 -8.91 -12.60
CA SER A 72 -9.15 -8.18 -12.51
C SER A 72 -8.67 -8.05 -11.06
N VAL A 73 -9.57 -7.71 -10.13
CA VAL A 73 -9.25 -7.61 -8.70
C VAL A 73 -8.80 -8.98 -8.14
N LYS A 74 -9.46 -10.08 -8.54
CA LYS A 74 -9.05 -11.43 -8.13
C LYS A 74 -7.64 -11.79 -8.63
N LYS A 75 -7.28 -11.41 -9.86
CA LYS A 75 -5.93 -11.59 -10.41
C LYS A 75 -4.87 -10.83 -9.60
N MET A 76 -5.18 -9.61 -9.18
CA MET A 76 -4.31 -8.82 -8.29
C MET A 76 -4.13 -9.52 -6.93
N GLN A 77 -5.24 -9.90 -6.29
CA GLN A 77 -5.26 -10.50 -4.95
C GLN A 77 -4.60 -11.87 -4.89
N ALA A 78 -4.60 -12.62 -6.00
CA ALA A 78 -3.87 -13.89 -6.10
C ALA A 78 -2.34 -13.71 -5.93
N ILE A 79 -1.81 -12.52 -6.24
CA ILE A 79 -0.39 -12.18 -6.08
C ILE A 79 -0.16 -11.38 -4.80
N ALA A 80 -1.01 -10.39 -4.52
CA ALA A 80 -0.90 -9.50 -3.37
C ALA A 80 -2.19 -9.56 -2.51
N PRO A 81 -2.33 -10.59 -1.66
CA PRO A 81 -3.49 -10.75 -0.78
C PRO A 81 -3.75 -9.50 0.08
N GLY A 82 -5.03 -9.18 0.28
CA GLY A 82 -5.46 -8.00 1.03
C GLY A 82 -5.42 -6.68 0.25
N SER A 83 -4.86 -6.67 -0.97
CA SER A 83 -4.94 -5.48 -1.84
C SER A 83 -6.36 -5.27 -2.35
N VAL A 84 -6.75 -4.01 -2.48
CA VAL A 84 -8.06 -3.58 -2.99
C VAL A 84 -7.87 -2.50 -4.06
N VAL A 85 -8.91 -2.27 -4.84
CA VAL A 85 -8.98 -1.09 -5.71
C VAL A 85 -9.81 -0.03 -5.00
N GLU A 86 -9.25 1.16 -4.88
CA GLU A 86 -9.93 2.32 -4.30
C GLU A 86 -10.11 3.40 -5.38
N LYS A 87 -11.31 3.94 -5.47
CA LYS A 87 -11.60 5.09 -6.32
C LYS A 87 -11.30 6.38 -5.57
N ILE A 88 -10.38 7.17 -6.11
CA ILE A 88 -10.01 8.50 -5.61
C ILE A 88 -10.45 9.59 -6.58
N GLY A 89 -10.55 10.82 -6.07
CA GLY A 89 -10.80 12.02 -6.88
C GLY A 89 -9.65 13.03 -6.77
N PRO A 90 -9.73 14.14 -7.53
CA PRO A 90 -8.74 15.21 -7.46
C PRO A 90 -8.59 15.75 -6.04
N SER A 91 -7.34 15.98 -5.63
CA SER A 91 -7.01 16.55 -4.33
C SER A 91 -5.64 17.23 -4.41
N PRO A 92 -5.41 18.35 -3.68
CA PRO A 92 -4.08 18.94 -3.55
C PRO A 92 -3.02 17.96 -3.01
N ALA A 93 -3.46 16.90 -2.33
CA ALA A 93 -2.57 15.85 -1.83
C ALA A 93 -2.12 14.85 -2.92
N TYR A 94 -2.83 14.77 -4.04
CA TYR A 94 -2.70 13.73 -5.07
C TYR A 94 -2.28 14.33 -6.41
N ALA A 95 -0.98 14.63 -6.55
CA ALA A 95 -0.43 15.17 -7.79
C ALA A 95 -0.71 14.24 -8.98
N GLY A 96 -1.12 14.76 -10.13
CA GLY A 96 -1.43 13.96 -11.32
C GLY A 96 -2.79 13.26 -11.33
N VAL A 97 -3.64 13.47 -10.31
CA VAL A 97 -5.05 13.02 -10.31
C VAL A 97 -5.94 14.16 -10.77
N THR A 98 -6.38 14.12 -12.02
CA THR A 98 -7.22 15.17 -12.64
C THR A 98 -8.70 14.79 -12.73
N GLY A 99 -9.06 13.56 -12.35
CA GLY A 99 -10.43 13.07 -12.34
C GLY A 99 -10.57 11.79 -11.50
N PRO A 100 -11.77 11.19 -11.47
CA PRO A 100 -11.98 9.91 -10.78
C PRO A 100 -11.01 8.85 -11.29
N THR A 101 -10.22 8.26 -10.40
CA THR A 101 -9.13 7.34 -10.74
C THR A 101 -9.16 6.15 -9.79
N ASN A 102 -9.11 4.94 -10.33
CA ASN A 102 -8.97 3.73 -9.55
C ASN A 102 -7.50 3.44 -9.29
N ILE A 103 -7.12 3.28 -8.04
CA ILE A 103 -5.76 2.97 -7.61
C ILE A 103 -5.73 1.69 -6.77
N MET A 104 -4.59 1.03 -6.73
CA MET A 104 -4.39 -0.08 -5.81
C MET A 104 -4.05 0.48 -4.42
N ALA A 105 -4.77 0.00 -3.41
CA ALA A 105 -4.41 0.15 -2.01
C ALA A 105 -4.08 -1.22 -1.41
N ALA A 106 -3.05 -1.28 -0.59
CA ALA A 106 -2.63 -2.51 0.08
C ALA A 106 -2.39 -2.21 1.57
N PRO A 107 -2.65 -3.16 2.48
CA PRO A 107 -2.41 -2.97 3.89
C PRO A 107 -0.92 -2.83 4.17
N PHE A 108 -0.56 -1.84 4.97
CA PHE A 108 0.74 -1.85 5.64
C PHE A 108 0.69 -2.85 6.78
N ILE A 109 1.62 -3.80 6.77
CA ILE A 109 1.75 -4.81 7.80
C ILE A 109 2.93 -4.48 8.72
N ILE A 110 2.73 -4.69 10.02
CA ILE A 110 3.82 -4.67 11.00
C ILE A 110 4.17 -6.12 11.28
N THR A 111 5.43 -6.47 11.05
CA THR A 111 5.96 -7.79 11.36
C THR A 111 6.79 -7.73 12.63
N ALA A 112 6.74 -8.80 13.41
CA ALA A 112 7.56 -8.98 14.60
C ALA A 112 8.21 -10.36 14.56
N ASN A 113 9.35 -10.52 15.22
CA ASN A 113 9.94 -11.85 15.42
C ASN A 113 8.99 -12.68 16.30
N ALA A 114 8.78 -13.95 15.95
CA ALA A 114 7.90 -14.85 16.69
C ALA A 114 8.34 -15.11 18.15
N LYS A 115 9.58 -14.77 18.51
CA LYS A 115 10.14 -14.91 19.86
C LYS A 115 10.00 -13.66 20.73
N VAL A 116 9.43 -12.57 20.22
CA VAL A 116 9.10 -11.41 21.08
C VAL A 116 8.04 -11.85 22.08
N SER A 117 8.07 -11.32 23.31
CA SER A 117 7.08 -11.73 24.31
C SER A 117 5.67 -11.26 23.91
N ASP A 118 4.67 -12.09 24.24
CA ASP A 118 3.27 -11.77 24.00
C ASP A 118 2.83 -10.44 24.63
N ASP A 119 3.34 -10.15 25.83
CA ASP A 119 3.05 -8.91 26.55
C ASP A 119 3.54 -7.66 25.78
N ILE A 120 4.76 -7.72 25.21
CA ILE A 120 5.31 -6.60 24.42
C ILE A 120 4.46 -6.37 23.18
N VAL A 121 4.12 -7.44 22.44
CA VAL A 121 3.32 -7.30 21.22
C VAL A 121 1.90 -6.83 21.53
N TYR A 122 1.28 -7.36 22.58
CA TYR A 122 -0.04 -6.91 23.05
C TYR A 122 -0.02 -5.41 23.38
N LYS A 123 0.97 -4.95 24.15
CA LYS A 123 1.14 -3.53 24.51
C LYS A 123 1.35 -2.65 23.28
N LEU A 124 2.15 -3.09 22.31
CA LEU A 124 2.35 -2.37 21.05
C LEU A 124 1.03 -2.18 20.29
N VAL A 125 0.30 -3.26 20.04
CA VAL A 125 -0.98 -3.21 19.30
C VAL A 125 -1.99 -2.32 20.02
N LYS A 126 -2.10 -2.45 21.35
CA LYS A 126 -2.98 -1.62 22.18
C LYS A 126 -2.59 -0.14 22.13
N ALA A 127 -1.29 0.17 22.22
CA ALA A 127 -0.81 1.54 22.12
C ALA A 127 -1.12 2.15 20.75
N MET A 128 -0.93 1.42 19.66
CA MET A 128 -1.30 1.90 18.32
C MET A 128 -2.80 2.19 18.21
N ALA A 129 -3.64 1.27 18.67
CA ALA A 129 -5.08 1.42 18.64
C ALA A 129 -5.57 2.66 19.40
N ALA A 130 -4.97 2.93 20.57
CA ALA A 130 -5.31 4.06 21.42
C ALA A 130 -4.81 5.41 20.86
N ASN A 131 -3.78 5.42 20.03
CA ASN A 131 -3.04 6.63 19.67
C ASN A 131 -3.16 7.05 18.19
N LYS A 132 -4.29 6.74 17.52
CA LYS A 132 -4.54 7.18 16.13
C LYS A 132 -4.27 8.68 15.92
N LYS A 133 -4.77 9.55 16.81
CA LYS A 133 -4.60 11.01 16.68
C LYS A 133 -3.12 11.41 16.61
N MET A 134 -2.29 10.82 17.47
CA MET A 134 -0.85 11.07 17.49
C MET A 134 -0.18 10.61 16.20
N MET A 135 -0.54 9.42 15.70
CA MET A 135 0.00 8.90 14.43
C MET A 135 -0.38 9.78 13.24
N VAL A 136 -1.61 10.29 13.18
CA VAL A 136 -2.06 11.22 12.12
C VAL A 136 -1.33 12.56 12.20
N ALA A 137 -1.09 13.07 13.41
CA ALA A 137 -0.32 14.30 13.60
C ALA A 137 1.14 14.14 13.13
N ALA A 138 1.77 13.00 13.42
CA ALA A 138 3.13 12.70 12.98
C ALA A 138 3.21 12.45 11.46
N PHE A 139 2.25 11.73 10.89
CA PHE A 139 2.19 11.44 9.46
C PHE A 139 0.73 11.42 8.97
N LYS A 140 0.36 12.42 8.16
CA LYS A 140 -1.01 12.57 7.61
C LYS A 140 -1.50 11.32 6.87
N GLY A 141 -0.60 10.50 6.32
CA GLY A 141 -0.95 9.23 5.67
C GLY A 141 -1.62 8.20 6.60
N MET A 142 -1.49 8.35 7.92
CA MET A 142 -2.16 7.51 8.91
C MET A 142 -3.66 7.84 9.09
N ALA A 143 -4.21 8.81 8.35
CA ALA A 143 -5.63 9.17 8.44
C ALA A 143 -6.56 7.97 8.18
N GLY A 144 -6.17 7.08 7.26
CA GLY A 144 -6.89 5.86 6.92
C GLY A 144 -6.77 4.73 7.97
N PHE A 145 -5.84 4.81 8.93
CA PHE A 145 -5.69 3.80 9.96
C PHE A 145 -6.97 3.67 10.79
N ASN A 146 -7.48 2.44 10.94
CA ASN A 146 -8.71 2.19 11.68
C ASN A 146 -8.44 1.19 12.83
N PRO A 147 -8.42 1.67 14.10
CA PRO A 147 -8.22 0.81 15.26
C PRO A 147 -9.23 -0.35 15.41
N LYS A 148 -10.39 -0.24 14.75
CA LYS A 148 -11.45 -1.27 14.76
C LYS A 148 -11.32 -2.30 13.62
N LYS A 149 -10.36 -2.12 12.71
CA LYS A 149 -10.14 -2.98 11.53
C LYS A 149 -8.66 -3.32 11.37
N MET A 150 -7.97 -3.63 12.47
CA MET A 150 -6.56 -3.97 12.48
C MET A 150 -6.29 -5.46 12.23
N TYR A 151 -7.28 -6.32 12.49
CA TYR A 151 -7.22 -7.72 12.09
C TYR A 151 -7.70 -7.88 10.64
N VAL A 152 -6.81 -8.35 9.77
CA VAL A 152 -7.11 -8.76 8.40
C VAL A 152 -6.46 -10.11 8.15
N ASP A 153 -7.24 -11.11 7.77
CA ASP A 153 -6.67 -12.41 7.41
C ASP A 153 -6.01 -12.32 6.03
N ILE A 154 -4.68 -12.40 6.02
CA ILE A 154 -3.85 -12.40 4.82
C ILE A 154 -3.09 -13.73 4.65
N GLY A 155 -3.50 -14.78 5.37
CA GLY A 155 -2.89 -16.11 5.30
C GLY A 155 -1.54 -16.24 6.03
N VAL A 156 -1.19 -15.27 6.88
CA VAL A 156 0.03 -15.29 7.70
C VAL A 156 -0.37 -15.37 9.19
N PRO A 157 0.27 -16.23 9.99
CA PRO A 157 -0.02 -16.30 11.42
C PRO A 157 0.25 -14.98 12.14
N TYR A 158 -0.68 -14.58 12.99
CA TYR A 158 -0.48 -13.46 13.90
C TYR A 158 0.27 -13.89 15.15
N HIS A 159 1.06 -12.97 15.70
CA HIS A 159 1.69 -13.14 17.01
C HIS A 159 0.62 -13.37 18.10
N PRO A 160 0.81 -14.27 19.08
CA PRO A 160 -0.23 -14.56 20.09
C PRO A 160 -0.64 -13.32 20.90
N GLY A 161 0.32 -12.49 21.30
CA GLY A 161 0.04 -11.15 21.88
C GLY A 161 -0.89 -10.25 21.05
N ALA A 162 -0.73 -10.20 19.72
CA ALA A 162 -1.63 -9.44 18.84
C ALA A 162 -3.02 -10.10 18.74
N MET A 163 -3.06 -11.44 18.60
CA MET A 163 -4.32 -12.19 18.55
C MET A 163 -5.15 -12.02 19.83
N LYS A 164 -4.51 -11.98 20.99
CA LYS A 164 -5.17 -11.70 22.26
C LYS A 164 -5.91 -10.36 22.20
N TYR A 165 -5.24 -9.30 21.76
CA TYR A 165 -5.87 -7.99 21.61
C TYR A 165 -7.04 -8.01 20.60
N TYR A 166 -6.87 -8.66 19.45
CA TYR A 166 -7.91 -8.72 18.43
C TYR A 166 -9.15 -9.51 18.87
N ARG A 167 -8.98 -10.58 19.65
CA ARG A 167 -10.10 -11.31 20.25
C ARG A 167 -10.82 -10.50 21.32
N GLU A 168 -10.08 -9.88 22.24
CA GLU A 168 -10.65 -9.01 23.29
C GLU A 168 -11.47 -7.85 22.72
N THR A 169 -11.09 -7.36 21.53
CA THR A 169 -11.79 -6.26 20.85
C THR A 169 -12.79 -6.71 19.79
N GLY A 170 -13.05 -8.02 19.68
CA GLY A 170 -14.03 -8.59 18.75
C GLY A 170 -13.66 -8.49 17.27
N GLN A 171 -12.39 -8.23 16.96
CA GLN A 171 -11.88 -8.13 15.58
C GLN A 171 -11.53 -9.49 14.99
N ALA A 172 -11.09 -10.43 15.83
CA ALA A 172 -10.80 -11.81 15.46
C ALA A 172 -11.73 -12.76 16.23
N LYS A 173 -12.12 -13.87 15.58
CA LYS A 173 -12.86 -14.97 16.22
C LYS A 173 -11.91 -15.93 16.94
#